data_AF-A0AAC8QFZ0-F1
#
_entry.id   AF-A0AAC8QFZ0-F1
#
_cell.length_a   1.000
_cell.length_b   1.000
_cell.length_c   1.000
_cell.angle_alpha   90.00
_cell.angle_beta   90.00
_cell.angle_gamma   90.00
#
_symmetry.space_group_name_H-M   'P 1'
#
loop_
_entity.id
_entity.type
_entity.pdbx_description
1 polymer ?
#
loop_
_entity_poly.entity_id
_entity_poly.type
_entity_poly.pdbx_seq_one_letter_code
_entity_poly.pdbx_strand_id
1 'polypeptide(L)'
;MPVDFFSYPAADFLRMLYTAADVLEPQFPTIEDAIRACGASTVTGFFKSYVGNTLMKLVGVGDPKRVFSSVDTIYSTLVSYGKRSFEDLGESRLRLHYRGDMQPIYFHEGALTEALHVLRGNGKATGTAVTLDYGQYLLEWN
;
A
#
# COMPACT_ATOMS: atom_id res chain seq x y z
N MET A 1 -3.99 23.76 -7.89
CA MET A 1 -5.41 23.55 -8.26
C MET A 1 -6.01 22.55 -7.30
N PRO A 2 -7.28 22.69 -6.89
CA PRO A 2 -7.97 21.63 -6.15
C PRO A 2 -7.97 20.38 -7.02
N VAL A 3 -7.62 19.22 -6.46
CA VAL A 3 -7.81 17.94 -7.13
C VAL A 3 -9.28 17.59 -6.90
N ASP A 4 -10.06 17.49 -7.97
CA ASP A 4 -11.43 17.01 -7.86
C ASP A 4 -11.40 15.54 -7.39
N PHE A 5 -12.03 15.27 -6.26
CA PHE A 5 -12.21 13.91 -5.73
C PHE A 5 -13.34 13.20 -6.49
N PHE A 6 -13.06 12.80 -7.73
CA PHE A 6 -13.95 11.90 -8.45
C PHE A 6 -13.69 10.46 -8.02
N SER A 7 -14.76 9.73 -7.70
CA SER A 7 -14.68 8.28 -7.52
C SER A 7 -14.71 7.61 -8.89
N TYR A 8 -13.58 7.04 -9.29
CA TYR A 8 -13.49 6.23 -10.50
C TYR A 8 -13.72 4.74 -10.18
N PRO A 9 -14.26 3.95 -11.12
CA PRO A 9 -14.35 2.51 -10.97
C PRO A 9 -12.98 1.89 -10.69
N ALA A 10 -12.89 1.01 -9.69
CA ALA A 10 -11.66 0.28 -9.39
C ALA A 10 -11.16 -0.55 -10.58
N ALA A 11 -12.07 -1.01 -11.45
CA ALA A 11 -11.73 -1.68 -12.69
C ALA A 11 -10.85 -0.83 -13.63
N ASP A 12 -11.03 0.49 -13.65
CA ASP A 12 -10.21 1.38 -14.49
C ASP A 12 -8.81 1.52 -13.92
N PHE A 13 -8.68 1.62 -12.60
CA PHE A 13 -7.39 1.56 -11.92
C PHE A 13 -6.66 0.25 -12.21
N LEU A 14 -7.37 -0.89 -12.14
CA LEU A 14 -6.78 -2.19 -12.42
C LEU A 14 -6.30 -2.32 -13.88
N ARG A 15 -7.09 -1.85 -14.85
CA ARG A 15 -6.67 -1.81 -16.26
C ARG A 15 -5.40 -0.99 -16.42
N MET A 16 -5.37 0.21 -15.85
CA MET A 16 -4.18 1.08 -15.88
C MET A 16 -2.97 0.40 -15.21
N LEU A 17 -3.16 -0.24 -14.06
CA LEU A 17 -2.10 -0.95 -13.33
C LEU A 17 -1.49 -2.07 -14.18
N TYR A 18 -2.32 -2.95 -14.75
CA TYR A 18 -1.81 -4.05 -15.57
C TYR A 18 -1.14 -3.56 -16.86
N THR A 19 -1.71 -2.55 -17.53
CA THR A 19 -1.05 -1.94 -18.68
C THR A 19 0.30 -1.30 -18.31
N ALA A 20 0.39 -0.63 -17.15
CA ALA A 20 1.65 -0.08 -16.68
C ALA A 20 2.67 -1.18 -16.36
N ALA A 21 2.24 -2.27 -15.74
CA ALA A 21 3.09 -3.41 -15.45
C ALA A 21 3.64 -4.06 -16.73
N ASP A 22 2.80 -4.25 -17.76
CA ASP A 22 3.22 -4.81 -19.05
C ASP A 22 4.28 -3.91 -19.74
N VAL A 23 4.09 -2.58 -19.70
CA VAL A 23 5.05 -1.62 -20.27
C VAL A 23 6.38 -1.63 -19.50
N LEU A 24 6.32 -1.86 -18.19
CA LEU A 24 7.49 -1.86 -17.31
C LEU A 24 8.20 -3.22 -17.26
N GLU A 25 7.52 -4.31 -17.60
CA GLU A 25 8.04 -5.70 -17.50
C GLU A 25 9.48 -5.84 -18.03
N PRO A 26 9.88 -5.26 -19.19
CA PRO A 26 11.26 -5.40 -19.69
C PRO A 26 12.34 -4.78 -18.80
N GLN A 27 11.98 -3.92 -17.84
CA GLN A 27 12.89 -3.25 -16.91
C GLN A 27 13.03 -3.99 -15.57
N PHE A 28 12.25 -5.04 -15.34
CA PHE A 28 12.23 -5.80 -14.10
C PHE A 28 12.51 -7.29 -14.35
N PRO A 29 13.01 -8.02 -13.34
CA PRO A 29 13.27 -9.46 -13.48
C PRO A 29 12.00 -10.29 -13.74
N THR A 30 10.86 -9.84 -13.21
CA THR A 30 9.57 -10.52 -13.29
C THR A 30 8.43 -9.51 -13.41
N ILE A 31 7.28 -9.93 -13.93
CA ILE A 31 6.06 -9.12 -13.95
C ILE A 31 5.60 -8.74 -12.53
N GLU A 32 5.78 -9.63 -11.55
CA GLU A 32 5.49 -9.36 -10.15
C GLU A 32 6.34 -8.20 -9.60
N ASP A 33 7.61 -8.12 -9.99
CA ASP A 33 8.49 -7.02 -9.60
C ASP A 33 8.08 -5.70 -10.24
N ALA A 34 7.61 -5.72 -11.49
CA ALA A 34 7.02 -4.54 -12.13
C ALA A 34 5.75 -4.07 -11.40
N ILE A 35 4.89 -5.01 -10.97
CA ILE A 35 3.69 -4.70 -10.18
C ILE A 35 4.06 -4.14 -8.79
N ARG A 36 5.08 -4.70 -8.11
CA ARG A 36 5.62 -4.14 -6.85
C ARG A 36 6.11 -2.72 -7.05
N ALA A 37 6.85 -2.45 -8.12
CA ALA A 37 7.33 -1.10 -8.44
C ALA A 37 6.17 -0.12 -8.68
N CYS A 38 5.11 -0.55 -9.36
CA CYS A 38 3.89 0.22 -9.50
C CYS A 38 3.30 0.57 -8.13
N GLY A 39 3.15 -0.42 -7.23
CA GLY A 39 2.68 -0.22 -5.86
C GLY A 39 3.52 0.80 -5.08
N ALA A 40 4.84 0.63 -5.08
CA ALA A 40 5.77 1.54 -4.43
C ALA A 40 5.63 2.99 -4.95
N SER A 41 5.50 3.17 -6.26
CA SER A 41 5.35 4.51 -6.86
C SER A 41 4.13 5.28 -6.35
N THR A 42 3.02 4.58 -6.05
CA THR A 42 1.80 5.21 -5.53
C THR A 42 2.00 5.81 -4.14
N VAL A 43 2.83 5.16 -3.32
CA VAL A 43 3.15 5.61 -1.97
C VAL A 43 4.02 6.85 -2.01
N THR A 44 5.04 6.87 -2.85
CA THR A 44 5.87 8.06 -3.07
C THR A 44 5.03 9.26 -3.55
N GLY A 45 4.06 9.03 -4.43
CA GLY A 45 3.11 10.05 -4.86
C GLY A 45 2.21 10.54 -3.70
N PHE A 46 1.68 9.62 -2.91
CA PHE A 46 0.84 9.92 -1.76
C PHE A 46 1.57 10.78 -0.71
N PHE A 47 2.78 10.41 -0.31
CA PHE A 47 3.57 11.18 0.66
C PHE A 47 3.95 12.58 0.16
N LYS A 48 4.06 12.79 -1.16
CA LYS A 48 4.27 14.11 -1.76
C LYS A 48 2.99 14.94 -1.87
N SER A 49 1.82 14.33 -1.73
CA SER A 49 0.53 15.03 -1.84
C SER A 49 0.18 15.85 -0.59
N TYR A 50 -0.74 16.81 -0.73
CA TYR A 50 -1.25 17.59 0.40
C TYR A 50 -1.99 16.72 1.44
N VAL A 51 -2.78 15.75 0.96
CA VAL A 51 -3.54 14.80 1.79
C VAL A 51 -2.58 13.92 2.59
N GLY A 52 -1.60 13.31 1.91
CA GLY A 52 -0.61 12.46 2.57
C GLY A 52 0.21 13.22 3.61
N ASN A 53 0.69 14.42 3.30
CA ASN A 53 1.39 15.26 4.27
C ASN A 53 0.52 15.60 5.50
N THR A 54 -0.77 15.85 5.30
CA THR A 54 -1.70 16.16 6.39
C THR A 54 -1.93 14.92 7.27
N LEU A 55 -2.20 13.76 6.67
CA LEU A 55 -2.38 12.50 7.38
C LEU A 55 -1.13 12.12 8.19
N MET A 56 0.07 12.29 7.62
CA MET A 56 1.31 11.96 8.33
C MET A 56 1.57 12.87 9.54
N LYS A 57 1.18 14.14 9.48
CA LYS A 57 1.23 15.04 10.64
C LYS A 57 0.27 14.63 11.76
N LEU A 58 -0.90 14.09 11.40
CA LEU A 58 -1.90 13.63 12.37
C LEU A 58 -1.49 12.32 13.05
N VAL A 59 -0.98 11.38 12.25
CA VAL A 59 -0.68 10.02 12.73
C VAL A 59 0.68 9.95 13.43
N GLY A 60 1.63 10.82 13.07
CA GLY A 60 2.98 10.86 13.64
C GLY A 60 3.97 10.05 12.81
N VAL A 61 5.08 10.68 12.42
CA VAL A 61 6.14 10.08 11.59
C VAL A 61 7.13 9.33 12.48
N GLY A 62 7.67 8.21 11.98
CA GLY A 62 8.72 7.47 12.67
C GLY A 62 8.22 6.47 13.70
N ASP A 63 7.00 5.95 13.57
CA ASP A 63 6.61 4.68 14.18
C ASP A 63 5.65 3.92 13.25
N PRO A 64 6.14 2.89 12.51
CA PRO A 64 5.31 2.07 11.64
C PRO A 64 4.08 1.53 12.35
N LYS A 65 4.17 1.06 13.60
CA LYS A 65 3.02 0.49 14.30
C LYS A 65 1.95 1.54 14.55
N ARG A 66 2.35 2.76 14.93
CA ARG A 66 1.43 3.87 15.13
C ARG A 66 0.75 4.29 13.82
N VAL A 67 1.47 4.23 12.70
CA VAL A 67 0.90 4.51 11.39
C VAL A 67 -0.08 3.43 10.96
N PHE A 68 0.34 2.18 11.02
CA PHE A 68 -0.42 1.05 10.55
C PHE A 68 -1.58 0.66 11.47
N SER A 69 -1.57 1.05 12.75
CA SER A 69 -2.76 0.91 13.61
C SER A 69 -3.93 1.78 13.14
N SER A 70 -3.66 2.81 12.33
CA SER A 70 -4.65 3.69 11.70
C SER A 70 -4.93 3.34 10.24
N VAL A 71 -4.53 2.14 9.77
CA VAL A 71 -4.60 1.75 8.36
C VAL A 71 -6.00 1.86 7.76
N ASP A 72 -7.05 1.48 8.49
CA ASP A 72 -8.43 1.54 7.99
C ASP A 72 -8.86 3.01 7.75
N THR A 73 -8.56 3.89 8.71
CA THR A 73 -8.79 5.33 8.59
C THR A 73 -8.04 5.91 7.39
N ILE A 74 -6.75 5.57 7.22
CA ILE A 74 -5.95 6.07 6.10
C ILE A 74 -6.55 5.62 4.77
N TYR A 75 -6.85 4.32 4.62
CA TYR A 75 -7.40 3.79 3.37
C TYR A 75 -8.80 4.31 3.06
N SER A 76 -9.63 4.64 4.06
CA SER A 76 -10.94 5.27 3.84
C SER A 76 -10.85 6.63 3.13
N THR A 77 -9.67 7.27 3.16
CA THR A 77 -9.41 8.53 2.42
C THR A 77 -8.92 8.30 0.99
N LEU A 78 -8.52 7.07 0.67
CA LEU A 78 -7.87 6.70 -0.60
C LEU A 78 -8.81 5.90 -1.52
N VAL A 79 -9.61 5.01 -0.93
CA VAL A 79 -10.49 4.08 -1.64
C VAL A 79 -11.82 3.96 -0.91
N SER A 80 -12.88 3.70 -1.66
CA SER A 80 -14.25 3.51 -1.14
C SER A 80 -14.61 2.04 -0.87
N TYR A 81 -13.64 1.12 -1.02
CA TYR A 81 -13.83 -0.32 -0.88
C TYR A 81 -12.80 -0.96 0.03
N GLY A 82 -13.13 -2.17 0.47
CA GLY A 82 -12.32 -3.00 1.33
C GLY A 82 -12.23 -2.50 2.77
N LYS A 83 -11.70 -3.37 3.64
CA LYS A 83 -11.41 -3.07 5.05
C LYS A 83 -10.01 -3.54 5.38
N ARG A 84 -9.33 -2.79 6.24
CA ARG A 84 -8.00 -3.16 6.73
C ARG A 84 -7.99 -3.26 8.24
N SER A 85 -7.32 -4.27 8.77
CA SER A 85 -7.05 -4.37 10.20
C SER A 85 -5.59 -4.63 10.48
N PHE A 86 -5.15 -4.20 11.66
CA PHE A 86 -3.80 -4.28 12.15
C PHE A 86 -3.69 -5.32 13.26
N GLU A 87 -2.61 -6.10 13.24
CA GLU A 87 -2.21 -7.05 14.27
C GLU A 87 -0.76 -6.76 14.67
N ASP A 88 -0.53 -6.43 15.95
CA ASP A 88 0.83 -6.28 16.49
C ASP A 88 1.44 -7.66 16.73
N LEU A 89 2.63 -7.92 16.16
CA LEU A 89 3.33 -9.19 16.27
C LEU A 89 4.63 -9.12 17.10
N GLY A 90 4.94 -7.97 17.71
CA GLY A 90 6.17 -7.73 18.47
C GLY A 90 6.97 -6.55 17.94
N GLU A 91 8.12 -6.27 18.54
CA GLU A 91 8.84 -5.00 18.43
C GLU A 91 9.03 -4.46 17.01
N SER A 92 9.47 -5.32 16.08
CA SER A 92 9.85 -4.91 14.72
C SER A 92 9.03 -5.58 13.62
N ARG A 93 7.83 -6.07 13.97
CA ARG A 93 6.94 -6.74 13.02
C ARG A 93 5.46 -6.54 13.34
N LEU A 94 4.65 -6.51 12.29
CA LEU A 94 3.20 -6.43 12.37
C LEU A 94 2.57 -7.18 11.20
N ARG A 95 1.28 -7.49 11.30
CA ARG A 95 0.50 -8.01 10.19
C ARG A 95 -0.67 -7.09 9.87
N LEU A 96 -0.91 -6.91 8.58
CA LEU A 96 -2.12 -6.29 8.07
C LEU A 96 -3.01 -7.33 7.41
N HIS A 97 -4.32 -7.14 7.59
CA HIS A 97 -5.35 -7.99 6.99
C HIS A 97 -6.20 -7.13 6.07
N TYR A 98 -6.23 -7.48 4.79
CA TYR A 98 -6.97 -6.72 3.78
C TYR A 98 -8.12 -7.58 3.29
N ARG A 99 -9.36 -7.10 3.45
CA ARG A 99 -10.57 -7.80 3.00
C ARG A 99 -11.34 -6.96 1.99
N GLY A 100 -11.79 -7.55 0.89
CA GLY A 100 -12.49 -6.84 -0.18
C GLY A 100 -11.61 -5.82 -0.90
N ASP A 101 -10.29 -6.00 -0.85
CA ASP A 101 -9.34 -5.25 -1.67
C ASP A 101 -9.33 -5.82 -3.09
N MET A 102 -9.04 -4.98 -4.08
CA MET A 102 -9.13 -5.35 -5.50
C MET A 102 -7.76 -5.48 -6.17
N GLN A 103 -6.71 -4.91 -5.56
CA GLN A 103 -5.38 -4.87 -6.14
C GLN A 103 -4.65 -6.20 -5.92
N PRO A 104 -3.75 -6.58 -6.85
CA PRO A 104 -2.99 -7.82 -6.71
C PRO A 104 -2.05 -7.76 -5.52
N ILE A 105 -1.71 -8.93 -4.97
CA ILE A 105 -0.91 -9.03 -3.75
C ILE A 105 0.43 -8.31 -3.86
N TYR A 106 1.08 -8.43 -5.02
CA TYR A 106 2.38 -7.81 -5.31
C TYR A 106 2.31 -6.28 -5.33
N PHE A 107 1.17 -5.70 -5.70
CA PHE A 107 0.98 -4.25 -5.65
C PHE A 107 1.03 -3.77 -4.20
N HIS A 108 0.31 -4.46 -3.30
CA HIS A 108 0.33 -4.15 -1.88
C HIS A 108 1.67 -4.43 -1.22
N GLU A 109 2.39 -5.50 -1.59
CA GLU A 109 3.76 -5.72 -1.12
C GLU A 109 4.67 -4.55 -1.43
N GLY A 110 4.64 -4.05 -2.67
CA GLY A 110 5.43 -2.91 -3.10
C GLY A 110 5.04 -1.63 -2.36
N ALA A 111 3.75 -1.34 -2.26
CA ALA A 111 3.24 -0.18 -1.53
C ALA A 111 3.64 -0.21 -0.05
N LEU A 112 3.41 -1.34 0.63
CA LEU A 112 3.69 -1.47 2.07
C LEU A 112 5.19 -1.47 2.37
N THR A 113 6.00 -2.04 1.49
CA THR A 113 7.47 -1.97 1.61
C THR A 113 7.96 -0.52 1.46
N GLU A 114 7.47 0.22 0.47
CA GLU A 114 7.84 1.63 0.30
C GLU A 114 7.36 2.50 1.47
N ALA A 115 6.18 2.20 2.03
CA ALA A 115 5.70 2.88 3.22
C ALA A 115 6.64 2.65 4.43
N LEU A 116 7.17 1.43 4.61
CA LEU A 116 8.19 1.16 5.63
C LEU A 116 9.49 1.94 5.36
N HIS A 117 9.95 1.97 4.11
CA HIS A 117 11.12 2.75 3.73
C HIS A 117 10.96 4.25 4.03
N VAL A 118 9.79 4.83 3.73
CA VAL A 118 9.53 6.24 4.06
C VAL A 118 9.51 6.48 5.57
N LEU A 119 9.03 5.52 6.37
CA LEU A 119 8.89 5.67 7.82
C LEU A 119 10.16 5.33 8.62
N ARG A 120 10.98 4.41 8.14
CA ARG A 120 12.14 3.83 8.86
C ARG A 120 13.44 3.79 8.06
N GLY A 121 13.39 3.96 6.74
CA GLY A 121 14.53 3.79 5.84
C GLY A 121 14.82 2.33 5.49
N ASN A 122 14.14 1.37 6.11
CA ASN A 122 14.30 -0.07 5.86
C ASN A 122 12.96 -0.82 6.08
N GLY A 123 12.95 -2.09 5.73
CA GLY A 123 11.85 -3.00 5.99
C GLY A 123 11.34 -3.70 4.73
N LYS A 124 10.44 -4.66 4.92
CA LYS A 124 9.85 -5.43 3.84
C LYS A 124 8.42 -5.83 4.20
N ALA A 125 7.55 -5.84 3.20
CA ALA A 125 6.24 -6.48 3.27
C ALA A 125 6.22 -7.77 2.44
N THR A 126 5.67 -8.84 2.99
CA THR A 126 5.42 -10.10 2.28
C THR A 126 3.94 -10.44 2.38
N GLY A 127 3.30 -10.69 1.25
CA GLY A 127 1.88 -10.96 1.13
C GLY A 127 1.57 -12.45 0.99
N THR A 128 0.50 -12.89 1.64
CA THR A 128 -0.12 -14.20 1.45
C THR A 128 -1.59 -14.05 1.07
N ALA A 129 -1.99 -14.58 -0.08
CA ALA A 129 -3.40 -14.66 -0.47
C ALA A 129 -4.07 -15.80 0.32
N VAL A 130 -5.08 -15.47 1.12
CA VAL A 130 -5.79 -16.44 1.97
C VAL A 130 -7.08 -16.91 1.29
N THR A 131 -7.86 -15.97 0.75
CA THR A 131 -9.02 -16.21 -0.11
C THR A 131 -9.02 -15.20 -1.25
N LEU A 132 -9.97 -15.33 -2.18
CA LEU A 132 -10.10 -14.41 -3.33
C LEU A 132 -10.14 -12.93 -2.91
N ASP A 133 -10.81 -12.64 -1.79
CA ASP A 133 -11.03 -11.30 -1.26
C ASP A 133 -10.22 -11.01 0.01
N TYR A 134 -9.29 -11.88 0.42
CA TYR A 134 -8.55 -11.73 1.67
C TYR A 134 -7.05 -11.96 1.49
N GLY A 135 -6.27 -10.90 1.72
CA GLY A 135 -4.82 -10.93 1.80
C GLY A 135 -4.32 -10.66 3.22
N GLN A 136 -3.21 -11.29 3.58
CA GLN A 136 -2.41 -10.95 4.75
C GLN A 136 -1.07 -10.38 4.32
N TYR A 137 -0.58 -9.36 5.00
CA TYR A 137 0.72 -8.76 4.73
C TYR A 137 1.53 -8.73 6.02
N LEU A 138 2.61 -9.50 6.07
CA LEU A 138 3.59 -9.44 7.15
C LEU A 138 4.58 -8.31 6.83
N LEU A 139 4.66 -7.33 7.72
CA LEU A 139 5.60 -6.22 7.63
C LEU A 139 6.68 -6.41 8.70
N GLU A 140 7.94 -6.33 8.29
CA GLU A 140 9.10 -6.54 9.17
C GLU A 140 10.16 -5.48 8.90
N TRP A 141 10.83 -5.00 9.94
CA TRP A 141 11.95 -4.05 9.87
C TRP A 141 13.01 -4.36 10.94
N ASN A 142 14.16 -3.69 10.87
CA ASN A 142 15.28 -3.81 11.83
C ASN A 142 15.58 -2.46 12.47
#